data_AF-A0A0B8PGU5-F1
#
_entry.id   AF-A0A0B8PGU5-F1
#
_cell.length_a   1.000
_cell.length_b   1.000
_cell.length_c   1.000
_cell.angle_alpha   90.00
_cell.angle_beta   90.00
_cell.angle_gamma   90.00
#
_symmetry.space_group_name_H-M   'P 1'
#
loop_
_entity.id
_entity.type
_entity.pdbx_description
1 polymer ?
#
loop_
_entity_poly.entity_id
_entity_poly.type
_entity_poly.pdbx_seq_one_letter_code
_entity_poly.pdbx_strand_id
1 'polypeptide(L)'
;MIKFKTRSVSFTIGGAVTLMVLVAVTTITIAVATVYSSFDDAEAVNVSGSMRMQSYRLAFDVVTDSDELARHITEFEGSLFSPSMRSQLHWTVPTEIRKDYQDLTARWIEIKSLMLGEERQS
;
A
#
# COMPACT_ATOMS: atom_id res chain seq x y z
N MET A 1 35.01 47.44 29.22
CA MET A 1 34.43 47.72 27.88
C MET A 1 34.26 46.40 27.15
N ILE A 2 33.03 45.87 27.05
CA ILE A 2 32.76 44.59 26.39
C ILE A 2 32.74 44.83 24.87
N LYS A 3 33.68 44.25 24.13
CA LYS A 3 33.69 44.33 22.66
C LYS A 3 32.75 43.27 22.10
N PHE A 4 31.61 43.69 21.54
CA PHE A 4 30.78 42.81 20.74
C PHE A 4 31.48 42.55 19.40
N LYS A 5 31.76 41.27 19.10
CA LYS A 5 32.33 40.85 17.82
C LYS A 5 31.25 40.97 16.74
N THR A 6 31.32 42.02 15.92
CA THR A 6 30.40 42.24 14.78
C THR A 6 30.67 41.17 13.71
N ARG A 7 29.68 40.32 13.42
CA ARG A 7 29.76 39.36 12.30
C ARG A 7 29.67 40.12 10.98
N SER A 8 30.52 39.78 10.02
CA SER A 8 30.44 40.33 8.66
C SER A 8 29.11 39.97 8.00
N VAL A 9 28.53 40.89 7.24
CA VAL A 9 27.30 40.68 6.48
C VAL A 9 27.42 39.45 5.57
N SER A 10 28.60 39.22 4.95
CA SER A 10 28.86 38.05 4.12
C SER A 10 28.77 36.74 4.90
N PHE A 11 29.21 36.73 6.17
CA PHE A 11 29.11 35.54 7.02
C PHE A 11 27.66 35.24 7.40
N THR A 12 26.88 36.29 7.70
CA THR A 12 25.45 36.15 8.00
C THR A 12 24.65 35.68 6.78
N ILE A 13 24.89 36.27 5.60
CA ILE A 13 24.24 35.88 4.35
C ILE A 13 24.65 34.47 3.95
N GLY A 14 25.94 34.14 4.00
CA GLY A 14 26.43 32.79 3.69
C GLY A 14 25.76 31.74 4.57
N GLY A 15 25.69 31.98 5.88
CA GLY A 15 25.00 31.08 6.82
C GLY A 15 23.50 30.93 6.52
N ALA A 16 22.81 32.02 6.18
CA ALA A 16 21.39 31.98 5.81
C ALA A 16 21.16 31.19 4.51
N VAL A 17 21.98 31.42 3.48
CA VAL A 17 21.91 30.68 2.20
C VAL A 17 22.21 29.20 2.41
N THR A 18 23.24 28.86 3.20
CA THR A 18 23.52 27.46 3.55
C THR A 18 22.34 26.80 4.25
N LEU A 19 21.70 27.49 5.21
CA LEU A 19 20.53 26.98 5.89
C LEU A 19 19.35 26.76 4.93
N MET A 20 19.09 27.73 4.03
CA MET A 20 18.06 27.59 3.00
C MET A 20 18.31 26.38 2.09
N VAL A 21 19.55 26.18 1.66
CA VAL A 21 19.93 25.03 0.84
C VAL A 21 19.71 23.72 1.59
N LEU A 22 20.09 23.64 2.87
CA LEU A 22 19.86 22.44 3.68
C LEU A 22 18.37 22.13 3.81
N VAL A 23 17.54 23.13 4.11
CA VAL A 23 16.08 22.97 4.19
C VAL A 23 15.51 22.51 2.84
N ALA A 24 15.97 23.10 1.73
CA ALA A 24 15.51 22.72 0.40
C ALA A 24 15.86 21.26 0.07
N VAL A 25 17.09 20.83 0.34
CA VAL A 25 17.52 19.44 0.12
C VAL A 25 16.69 18.48 0.96
N THR A 26 16.51 18.75 2.25
CA THR A 26 15.67 17.91 3.13
C THR A 26 14.23 17.82 2.62
N THR A 27 13.65 18.94 2.20
CA THR A 27 12.28 18.97 1.67
C THR A 27 12.15 18.13 0.40
N ILE A 28 13.12 18.23 -0.52
CA ILE A 28 13.15 17.43 -1.75
C ILE A 28 13.31 15.95 -1.42
N THR A 29 14.19 15.59 -0.49
CA THR A 29 14.36 14.19 -0.08
C THR A 29 13.07 13.61 0.48
N ILE A 30 12.37 14.34 1.34
CA ILE A 30 11.07 13.91 1.89
C ILE A 30 10.05 13.78 0.76
N ALA A 31 9.94 14.77 -0.14
CA ALA A 31 8.99 14.74 -1.25
C ALA A 31 9.23 13.54 -2.19
N VAL A 32 10.49 13.26 -2.54
CA VAL A 32 10.84 12.10 -3.37
C VAL A 32 10.50 10.80 -2.65
N ALA A 33 10.77 10.69 -1.35
CA ALA A 33 10.41 9.51 -0.56
C ALA A 33 8.89 9.28 -0.52
N THR A 34 8.10 10.34 -0.38
CA THR A 34 6.62 10.28 -0.41
C THR A 34 6.10 9.85 -1.79
N VAL A 35 6.67 10.36 -2.88
CA VAL A 35 6.28 9.94 -4.24
C VAL A 35 6.63 8.47 -4.46
N TYR A 36 7.81 8.04 -4.02
CA TYR A 36 8.24 6.65 -4.15
C TYR A 36 7.28 5.70 -3.41
N SER A 37 6.89 6.01 -2.17
CA SER A 37 5.92 5.19 -1.43
C SER A 37 4.53 5.18 -2.07
N SER A 38 4.15 6.25 -2.78
CA SER A 38 2.84 6.37 -3.43
C SER A 38 2.66 5.43 -4.63
N PHE A 39 3.74 4.87 -5.21
CA PHE A 39 3.62 3.88 -6.29
C PHE A 39 3.01 2.57 -5.79
N ASP A 40 3.47 2.07 -4.64
CA ASP A 40 2.91 0.87 -4.02
C ASP A 40 1.44 1.09 -3.64
N ASP A 41 1.10 2.28 -3.15
CA ASP A 41 -0.28 2.65 -2.79
C ASP A 41 -1.21 2.69 -4.03
N ALA A 42 -0.75 3.25 -5.15
CA ALA A 42 -1.53 3.31 -6.38
C ALA A 42 -1.81 1.91 -6.95
N GLU A 43 -0.81 1.02 -6.91
CA GLU A 43 -0.98 -0.37 -7.32
C GLU A 43 -1.94 -1.11 -6.37
N ALA A 44 -1.79 -0.94 -5.06
CA ALA A 44 -2.65 -1.57 -4.06
C ALA A 44 -4.12 -1.15 -4.23
N VAL A 45 -4.40 0.12 -4.54
CA VAL A 45 -5.76 0.59 -4.85
C VAL A 45 -6.31 -0.07 -6.12
N ASN A 46 -5.51 -0.19 -7.18
CA ASN A 46 -5.94 -0.85 -8.42
C ASN A 46 -6.22 -2.35 -8.21
N VAL A 47 -5.34 -3.05 -7.48
CA VAL A 47 -5.52 -4.47 -7.14
C VAL A 47 -6.73 -4.66 -6.23
N SER A 48 -6.93 -3.79 -5.23
CA SER A 48 -8.15 -3.79 -4.40
C SER A 48 -9.42 -3.58 -5.25
N GLY A 49 -9.36 -2.70 -6.24
CA GLY A 49 -10.44 -2.49 -7.21
C GLY A 49 -10.74 -3.74 -8.03
N SER A 50 -9.71 -4.41 -8.57
CA SER A 50 -9.89 -5.63 -9.36
C SER A 50 -10.39 -6.79 -8.49
N MET A 51 -9.97 -6.90 -7.23
CA MET A 51 -10.47 -7.92 -6.30
C MET A 51 -11.99 -7.81 -6.10
N ARG A 52 -12.57 -6.61 -6.03
CA ARG A 52 -14.03 -6.45 -5.94
C ARG A 52 -14.73 -7.06 -7.15
N MET A 53 -14.20 -6.82 -8.36
CA MET A 53 -14.72 -7.44 -9.58
C MET A 53 -14.58 -8.97 -9.53
N GLN A 54 -13.42 -9.47 -9.09
CA GLN A 54 -13.16 -10.90 -8.97
C GLN A 54 -14.05 -11.57 -7.92
N SER A 55 -14.39 -10.90 -6.81
CA SER A 55 -15.34 -11.42 -5.82
C SER A 55 -16.72 -11.66 -6.40
N TYR A 56 -17.23 -10.76 -7.25
CA TYR A 56 -18.49 -10.97 -7.96
C TYR A 56 -18.40 -12.12 -8.95
N ARG A 57 -17.27 -12.25 -9.66
CA ARG A 57 -17.03 -13.35 -10.59
C ARG A 57 -17.04 -14.69 -9.86
N LEU A 58 -16.38 -14.81 -8.71
CA LEU A 58 -16.41 -16.02 -7.89
C LEU A 58 -17.82 -16.37 -7.41
N ALA A 59 -18.59 -15.38 -6.96
CA ALA A 59 -19.98 -15.61 -6.56
C ALA A 59 -20.83 -16.10 -7.75
N PHE A 60 -20.60 -15.57 -8.95
CA PHE A 60 -21.26 -16.03 -10.16
C PHE A 60 -20.85 -17.47 -10.51
N ASP A 61 -19.55 -17.77 -10.50
CA ASP A 61 -19.02 -19.11 -10.80
C ASP A 61 -19.66 -20.18 -9.91
N VAL A 62 -19.78 -19.91 -8.60
CA VAL A 62 -20.44 -20.79 -7.62
C VAL A 62 -21.91 -21.01 -7.96
N VAL A 63 -22.66 -19.95 -8.26
CA VAL A 63 -24.10 -20.06 -8.56
C VAL A 63 -24.36 -20.79 -9.88
N THR A 64 -23.41 -20.73 -10.82
CA THR A 64 -23.54 -21.37 -12.14
C THR A 64 -22.86 -22.72 -12.25
N ASP A 65 -22.23 -23.22 -11.18
CA ASP A 65 -21.43 -24.45 -11.19
C ASP A 65 -20.37 -24.44 -12.31
N SER A 66 -19.58 -23.36 -12.35
CA SER A 66 -18.62 -23.13 -13.43
C SER A 66 -17.32 -23.92 -13.22
N ASP A 67 -16.91 -24.67 -14.25
CA ASP A 67 -15.60 -25.36 -14.32
C ASP A 67 -14.39 -24.41 -14.15
N GLU A 68 -14.58 -23.09 -14.26
CA GLU A 68 -13.54 -22.07 -14.13
C GLU A 68 -13.32 -21.60 -12.68
N LEU A 69 -14.15 -22.04 -11.72
CA LEU A 69 -14.10 -21.59 -10.33
C LEU A 69 -12.69 -21.74 -9.73
N ALA A 70 -12.07 -22.91 -9.90
CA ALA A 70 -10.73 -23.16 -9.38
C ALA A 70 -9.66 -22.22 -9.96
N ARG A 71 -9.76 -21.86 -11.24
CA ARG A 71 -8.85 -20.89 -11.87
C ARG A 71 -9.08 -19.49 -11.32
N HIS A 72 -10.34 -19.05 -11.23
CA HIS A 72 -10.67 -17.72 -10.71
C HIS A 72 -10.32 -17.55 -9.23
N ILE A 73 -10.39 -18.63 -8.42
CA ILE A 73 -9.88 -18.65 -7.04
C ILE A 73 -8.37 -18.36 -7.03
N THR A 74 -7.61 -19.01 -7.91
CA THR A 74 -6.16 -18.80 -8.02
C THR A 74 -5.81 -17.37 -8.45
N GLU A 75 -6.56 -16.79 -9.38
CA GLU A 75 -6.40 -15.40 -9.80
C GLU A 75 -6.71 -14.41 -8.66
N PHE A 76 -7.77 -14.67 -7.91
CA PHE A 76 -8.12 -13.87 -6.73
C PHE A 76 -7.01 -13.92 -5.68
N GLU A 77 -6.45 -15.10 -5.40
CA GLU A 77 -5.32 -15.27 -4.49
C GLU A 77 -4.05 -14.57 -4.99
N GLY A 78 -3.78 -14.61 -6.30
CA GLY A 78 -2.70 -13.86 -6.91
C GLY A 78 -2.83 -12.35 -6.69
N SER A 79 -4.06 -11.84 -6.69
CA SER A 79 -4.37 -10.45 -6.40
C SER A 79 -4.26 -10.14 -4.90
N LEU A 80 -4.88 -10.97 -4.05
CA LEU A 80 -4.92 -10.79 -2.60
C LEU A 80 -3.53 -10.84 -1.95
N PHE A 81 -2.64 -11.68 -2.49
CA PHE A 81 -1.29 -11.89 -1.97
C PHE A 81 -0.21 -11.24 -2.84
N SER A 82 -0.59 -10.30 -3.72
CA SER A 82 0.36 -9.56 -4.54
C SER A 82 1.37 -8.78 -3.66
N PRO A 83 2.55 -8.42 -4.20
CA PRO A 83 3.51 -7.57 -3.48
C PRO A 83 2.89 -6.25 -3.00
N SER A 84 2.10 -5.58 -3.84
CA SER A 84 1.40 -4.33 -3.54
C SER A 84 0.33 -4.47 -2.44
N MET A 85 -0.31 -5.62 -2.31
CA MET A 85 -1.23 -5.89 -1.21
C MET A 85 -0.48 -6.26 0.08
N ARG A 86 0.63 -7.00 -0.02
CA ARG A 86 1.46 -7.36 1.14
C ARG A 86 2.22 -6.17 1.72
N SER A 87 2.55 -5.16 0.92
CA SER A 87 3.18 -3.92 1.39
C SER A 87 2.33 -3.19 2.44
N GLN A 88 1.01 -3.43 2.45
CA GLN A 88 0.11 -2.89 3.46
C GLN A 88 0.45 -3.36 4.88
N LEU A 89 1.26 -4.41 5.06
CA LEU A 89 1.75 -4.89 6.36
C LEU A 89 2.97 -4.13 6.91
N HIS A 90 3.57 -3.20 6.15
CA HIS A 90 4.73 -2.44 6.61
C HIS A 90 4.42 -1.59 7.85
N TRP A 91 5.44 -1.36 8.69
CA TRP A 91 5.32 -0.59 9.93
C TRP A 91 4.95 0.88 9.70
N THR A 92 5.25 1.42 8.52
CA THR A 92 4.94 2.79 8.10
C THR A 92 3.48 2.99 7.71
N VAL A 93 2.73 1.92 7.46
CA VAL A 93 1.31 1.97 7.11
C VAL A 93 0.47 2.17 8.38
N PRO A 94 -0.65 2.90 8.35
CA PRO A 94 -1.57 2.99 9.48
C PRO A 94 -2.02 1.61 10.01
N THR A 95 -2.23 1.51 11.33
CA THR A 95 -2.65 0.28 12.01
C THR A 95 -3.95 -0.29 11.48
N GLU A 96 -4.86 0.59 11.09
CA GLU A 96 -6.21 0.27 10.64
C GLU A 96 -6.15 -0.48 9.31
N ILE A 97 -5.36 0.03 8.35
CA ILE A 97 -5.18 -0.59 7.03
C ILE A 97 -4.51 -1.96 7.15
N ARG A 98 -3.50 -2.08 8.02
CA ARG A 98 -2.87 -3.38 8.33
C ARG A 98 -3.90 -4.40 8.82
N LYS A 99 -4.73 -3.98 9.77
CA LYS A 99 -5.76 -4.82 10.36
C LYS A 99 -6.80 -5.22 9.33
N ASP A 100 -7.26 -4.29 8.50
CA ASP A 100 -8.23 -4.56 7.44
C ASP A 100 -7.70 -5.60 6.43
N TYR A 101 -6.41 -5.51 6.05
CA TYR A 101 -5.79 -6.51 5.19
C TYR A 101 -5.69 -7.89 5.86
N GLN A 102 -5.33 -7.94 7.14
CA GLN A 102 -5.32 -9.19 7.91
C GLN A 102 -6.71 -9.82 8.02
N ASP A 103 -7.72 -9.01 8.33
CA ASP A 103 -9.11 -9.47 8.46
C ASP A 103 -9.64 -9.94 7.09
N LEU A 104 -9.29 -9.26 5.98
CA LEU A 104 -9.62 -9.69 4.62
C LEU A 104 -8.99 -11.05 4.26
N THR A 105 -7.71 -11.23 4.57
CA THR A 105 -7.00 -12.49 4.27
C THR A 105 -7.54 -13.65 5.10
N ALA A 106 -7.86 -13.42 6.38
CA ALA A 106 -8.51 -14.41 7.23
C ALA A 106 -9.91 -14.78 6.68
N ARG A 107 -10.71 -13.78 6.32
CA ARG A 107 -12.06 -13.99 5.77
C ARG A 107 -12.05 -14.75 4.45
N TRP A 108 -11.06 -14.50 3.60
CA TRP A 108 -10.89 -15.24 2.34
C TRP A 108 -10.72 -16.74 2.58
N ILE A 109 -9.93 -17.15 3.59
CA ILE A 109 -9.73 -18.58 3.91
C ILE A 109 -11.06 -19.26 4.24
N GLU A 110 -11.93 -18.59 5.01
CA GLU A 110 -13.27 -19.08 5.32
C GLU A 110 -14.11 -19.22 4.04
N ILE A 111 -14.20 -18.16 3.24
CA ILE A 111 -15.03 -18.13 2.03
C ILE A 111 -14.57 -19.18 1.00
N LYS A 112 -13.27 -19.28 0.74
CA LYS A 112 -12.70 -20.29 -0.17
C LYS A 112 -13.07 -21.70 0.25
N SER A 113 -13.03 -21.99 1.56
CA SER A 113 -13.40 -23.31 2.09
C SER A 113 -14.87 -23.65 1.87
N LEU A 114 -15.76 -22.65 1.93
CA LEU A 114 -17.19 -22.82 1.65
C LEU A 114 -17.43 -23.11 0.18
N MET A 115 -16.83 -22.32 -0.72
CA MET A 115 -16.97 -22.49 -2.18
C MET A 115 -16.50 -23.87 -2.65
N LEU A 116 -15.33 -24.33 -2.17
CA LEU A 116 -14.81 -25.66 -2.51
C LEU A 116 -15.53 -26.80 -1.76
N GLY A 117 -16.26 -26.48 -0.69
CA GLY A 117 -17.10 -27.42 0.04
C GLY A 117 -18.45 -27.65 -0.63
N GLU A 118 -18.99 -26.64 -1.30
CA GLU A 118 -20.22 -26.72 -2.10
C GLU A 118 -20.03 -27.59 -3.36
N GLU A 119 -18.90 -27.48 -4.06
CA GLU A 119 -18.57 -28.37 -5.20
C GLU A 119 -18.58 -29.87 -4.88
N ARG A 120 -18.41 -30.23 -3.60
CA ARG A 120 -18.34 -31.64 -3.18
C ARG A 120 -19.69 -32.29 -2.91
N GLN A 121 -20.79 -31.52 -3.02
CA GLN A 121 -22.16 -31.98 -2.69
C GLN A 121 -23.10 -32.12 -3.89
N SER A 122 -22.63 -31.86 -5.12
CA SER A 122 -23.29 -32.23 -6.38
C SER A 122 -22.65 -33.48 -6.99
#